data_AF-A0A363U030-F1
#
_entry.id   AF-A0A363U030-F1
#
_cell.length_a   1.000
_cell.length_b   1.000
_cell.length_c   1.000
_cell.angle_alpha   90.00
_cell.angle_beta   90.00
_cell.angle_gamma   90.00
#
_symmetry.space_group_name_H-M   'P 1'
#
loop_
_entity.id
_entity.type
_entity.pdbx_description
1 polymer ?
#
loop_
_entity_poly.entity_id
_entity_poly.type
_entity_poly.pdbx_seq_one_letter_code
_entity_poly.pdbx_strand_id
1 'polypeptide(L)' 'MLIITKKNAPEDALDAIKEYLINHGFDIHQSTGANRTIIGVIGDTDALDEREIEALPGVSQVVRIKKDD' A
#
# COMPACT_ATOMS: atom_id res chain seq x y z
N MET A 1 1.05 8.01 -0.29
CA MET A 1 0.10 7.19 0.52
C MET A 1 0.88 6.11 1.26
N LEU A 2 0.42 5.69 2.45
CA LEU A 2 0.96 4.53 3.18
C LEU A 2 -0.10 3.42 3.24
N ILE A 3 0.30 2.20 2.90
CA ILE A 3 -0.52 0.99 3.02
C ILE A 3 0.07 0.14 4.13
N ILE A 4 -0.73 -0.15 5.14
CA ILE A 4 -0.35 -0.96 6.29
C ILE A 4 -0.96 -2.34 6.11
N THR A 5 -0.13 -3.39 6.07
CA THR A 5 -0.63 -4.75 5.85
C THR A 5 -1.15 -5.37 7.13
N LYS A 6 -2.00 -6.40 7.01
CA LYS A 6 -2.43 -7.25 8.14
C LYS A 6 -1.21 -7.90 8.79
N LYS A 7 -1.35 -8.29 10.06
CA LYS A 7 -0.26 -9.01 10.76
C LYS A 7 0.08 -10.28 10.00
N ASN A 8 1.37 -10.49 9.75
CA ASN A 8 1.91 -11.64 9.02
C ASN A 8 1.16 -11.89 7.70
N ALA A 9 0.83 -10.81 6.97
CA ALA A 9 0.25 -10.93 5.64
C ALA A 9 1.16 -11.82 4.77
N PRO A 10 0.60 -12.82 4.07
CA PRO A 10 1.39 -13.75 3.29
C PRO A 10 2.02 -13.04 2.08
N GLU A 11 3.13 -13.59 1.59
CA GLU A 11 3.95 -12.96 0.56
C GLU A 11 3.19 -12.75 -0.75
N ASP A 12 2.32 -13.68 -1.13
CA ASP A 12 1.42 -13.58 -2.28
C ASP A 12 0.49 -12.36 -2.20
N ALA A 13 -0.05 -12.06 -1.01
CA ALA A 13 -0.86 -10.87 -0.80
C ALA A 13 -0.01 -9.58 -0.91
N LEU A 14 1.23 -9.60 -0.40
CA LEU A 14 2.14 -8.46 -0.56
C LEU A 14 2.47 -8.22 -2.02
N ASP A 15 2.78 -9.28 -2.77
CA ASP A 15 3.16 -9.18 -4.17
C ASP A 15 1.98 -8.73 -5.04
N ALA A 16 0.76 -9.22 -4.78
CA ALA A 16 -0.45 -8.74 -5.45
C ALA A 16 -0.69 -7.24 -5.24
N ILE A 17 -0.47 -6.73 -4.01
CA ILE A 17 -0.57 -5.28 -3.72
C ILE A 17 0.49 -4.50 -4.51
N LYS A 18 1.74 -4.98 -4.53
CA LYS A 18 2.84 -4.31 -5.24
C LYS A 18 2.59 -4.29 -6.75
N GLU A 19 2.22 -5.42 -7.33
CA GLU A 19 1.91 -5.54 -8.76
C GLU A 19 0.75 -4.64 -9.15
N TYR A 20 -0.31 -4.60 -8.34
CA TYR A 20 -1.42 -3.67 -8.57
C TYR A 20 -0.90 -2.23 -8.67
N LEU A 21 -0.08 -1.77 -7.72
CA LEU A 21 0.42 -0.40 -7.71
C LEU A 21 1.37 -0.11 -8.88
N ILE A 22 2.31 -1.01 -9.17
CA ILE A 22 3.27 -0.86 -10.26
C ILE A 22 2.55 -0.83 -11.62
N ASN A 23 1.57 -1.71 -11.83
CA ASN A 23 0.79 -1.76 -13.07
C ASN A 23 -0.07 -0.50 -13.28
N HIS A 24 -0.40 0.22 -12.20
CA HIS A 24 -1.09 1.50 -12.27
C HIS A 24 -0.12 2.70 -12.32
N GLY A 25 1.18 2.47 -12.47
CA GLY A 25 2.19 3.50 -12.69
C GLY A 25 2.74 4.15 -11.41
N PHE A 26 2.61 3.49 -10.26
CA PHE A 26 3.15 3.99 -8.99
C PHE A 26 4.47 3.34 -8.63
N ASP A 27 5.36 4.14 -8.03
CA ASP A 27 6.55 3.64 -7.38
C ASP A 27 6.23 3.23 -5.94
N ILE A 28 6.92 2.20 -5.45
CA ILE A 28 6.66 1.63 -4.12
C ILE A 28 7.92 1.49 -3.28
N HIS A 29 7.81 1.82 -2.00
CA HIS A 29 8.86 1.63 -1.00
C HIS A 29 8.36 0.69 0.08
N GLN A 30 9.04 -0.44 0.28
CA GLN A 30 8.67 -1.41 1.31
C GLN A 30 9.48 -1.21 2.59
N SER A 31 8.80 -1.17 3.73
CA SER A 31 9.40 -1.26 5.06
C SER A 31 8.89 -2.52 5.77
N THR A 32 9.77 -3.48 6.00
CA THR A 32 9.45 -4.76 6.64
C THR A 32 9.72 -4.68 8.14
N GLY A 33 8.68 -4.85 8.95
CA GLY A 33 8.79 -4.99 10.40
C GLY A 33 8.57 -6.43 10.87
N ALA A 34 8.75 -6.67 12.17
CA ALA A 34 8.64 -8.02 12.76
C ALA A 34 7.26 -8.68 12.59
N ASN A 35 6.19 -7.89 12.48
CA ASN A 35 4.81 -8.40 12.44
C ASN A 35 4.00 -7.88 11.24
N ARG A 36 4.46 -6.82 10.57
CA ARG A 36 3.72 -6.13 9.50
C ARG A 36 4.70 -5.51 8.52
N THR A 37 4.23 -5.32 7.31
CA THR A 37 4.92 -4.58 6.27
C THR A 37 4.14 -3.29 5.99
N ILE A 38 4.88 -2.21 5.78
CA ILE A 38 4.33 -0.94 5.32
C ILE A 38 4.80 -0.74 3.88
N ILE A 39 3.87 -0.41 2.99
CA ILE A 39 4.17 -0.08 1.60
C ILE A 39 3.88 1.41 1.42
N GLY A 40 4.92 2.19 1.24
CA GLY A 40 4.81 3.58 0.78
C GLY A 40 4.55 3.62 -0.72
N VAL A 41 3.56 4.41 -1.13
CA VAL A 41 3.19 4.63 -2.52
C VAL A 41 3.56 6.05 -2.91
N ILE A 42 4.38 6.18 -3.96
CA ILE A 42 4.90 7.43 -4.51
C ILE A 42 4.31 7.65 -5.90
N GLY A 43 3.89 8.89 -6.17
CA GLY A 43 3.22 9.30 -7.41
C GLY A 43 2.02 10.18 -7.13
N ASP A 44 1.14 10.35 -8.13
CA ASP A 44 -0.12 11.08 -7.97
C ASP A 44 -1.16 10.22 -7.24
N THR A 45 -0.97 10.05 -5.92
CA THR A 45 -1.83 9.16 -5.15
C THR A 45 -3.28 9.66 -5.07
N ASP A 46 -3.57 10.92 -5.45
CA ASP A 46 -4.95 11.45 -5.53
C ASP A 46 -5.79 10.74 -6.61
N ALA A 47 -5.14 10.08 -7.57
CA ALA A 47 -5.80 9.20 -8.53
C ALA A 47 -6.23 7.82 -7.96
N LEU A 48 -5.77 7.43 -6.77
CA LEU A 48 -6.14 6.16 -6.12
C LEU A 48 -7.28 6.36 -5.13
N ASP A 49 -8.33 5.52 -5.21
CA ASP A 49 -9.35 5.44 -4.16
C ASP A 49 -8.83 4.61 -2.97
N GLU A 50 -8.80 5.22 -1.79
CA GLU A 50 -8.35 4.55 -0.55
C GLU A 50 -9.17 3.29 -0.24
N ARG A 51 -10.47 3.27 -0.59
CA ARG A 51 -11.36 2.14 -0.34
C ARG A 51 -11.05 0.94 -1.23
N GLU A 52 -10.64 1.19 -2.48
CA GLU A 52 -10.23 0.12 -3.39
C GLU A 52 -8.97 -0.56 -2.88
N ILE A 53 -8.00 0.22 -2.40
CA ILE A 53 -6.78 -0.31 -1.81
C ILE A 53 -7.05 -1.04 -0.49
N GLU A 54 -7.91 -0.49 0.38
CA GLU A 54 -8.29 -1.14 1.64
C GLU A 54 -9.04 -2.47 1.44
N ALA A 55 -9.72 -2.63 0.31
CA ALA A 55 -10.40 -3.87 -0.04
C ALA A 55 -9.45 -4.99 -0.51
N LEU A 56 -8.19 -4.67 -0.85
CA LEU A 56 -7.22 -5.67 -1.30
C LEU A 56 -6.89 -6.67 -0.18
N PRO A 57 -6.80 -7.98 -0.50
CA PRO A 57 -6.37 -8.99 0.45
C PRO A 57 -5.04 -8.61 1.10
N GLY A 58 -4.95 -8.77 2.42
CA GLY A 58 -3.74 -8.45 3.17
C GLY A 58 -3.57 -6.98 3.55
N VAL A 59 -4.43 -6.06 3.10
CA VAL A 59 -4.42 -4.66 3.58
C VAL A 59 -5.19 -4.55 4.90
N SER A 60 -4.62 -3.80 5.85
CA SER A 60 -5.22 -3.52 7.16
C SER A 60 -5.74 -2.10 7.27
N GLN A 61 -5.05 -1.14 6.67
CA GLN A 61 -5.38 0.28 6.72
C GLN A 61 -4.62 1.01 5.62
N VAL A 62 -5.24 2.04 5.06
CA VAL A 62 -4.58 2.99 4.17
C VAL A 62 -4.55 4.38 4.83
N VAL A 63 -3.43 5.09 4.65
CA VAL A 63 -3.26 6.45 5.15
C VAL A 63 -2.75 7.32 4.01
N ARG A 64 -3.59 8.24 3.53
CA ARG A 64 -3.16 9.30 2.62
C ARG A 64 -2.32 10.34 3.36
N ILE A 65 -1.15 10.63 2.81
CA ILE A 65 -0.30 11.71 3.29
C ILE A 65 -0.74 12.97 2.55
N LYS A 66 -1.24 13.96 3.28
CA LYS A 66 -1.59 15.26 2.71
C LYS A 66 -0.31 16.04 2.41
N LYS A 67 -0.35 16.87 1.36
CA LYS A 67 0.70 17.87 1.12
C LYS A 67 0.68 18.87 2.29
N ASP A 68 1.85 19.38 2.66
CA ASP A 68 1.94 20.60 3.46
C ASP A 68 1.30 21.75 2.66
N ASP A 69 0.55 22.61 3.35
CA ASP A 69 -0.16 23.78 2.77
C ASP A 69 0.83 24.91 2.43
#